data_AF-A0A817C7P9-F1
#
_entry.id   AF-A0A817C7P9-F1
#
_cell.length_a   1.000
_cell.length_b   1.000
_cell.length_c   1.000
_cell.angle_alpha   90.00
_cell.angle_beta   90.00
_cell.angle_gamma   90.00
#
_symmetry.space_group_name_H-M   'P 1'
#
loop_
_entity.id
_entity.type
_entity.pdbx_description
1 polymer ?
#
loop_
_entity_poly.entity_id
_entity_poly.type
_entity_poly.pdbx_seq_one_letter_code
_entity_poly.pdbx_strand_id
1 'polypeptide(L)'
;MGQILDRSFADATNTKNNQSIIFLFRFVYHLFHVLIIVVTKVSDISQLPPELALEILKNLNATDLCLASCVWQTLANDEILWLGLCKSIWRYVSIYKRAHHEGISFRKIYLQLDEGTLRFNAGEGLKYFIENKLLDDTCEEISKFIHNTRKLHATEKRKLLKERRDVLERLIELQSYENQFLPNALRQFFAKLDAPEERNEYLSILIENFSKRFYECNKDLGLSIETIYVLCFSLILLSIDLTSPHIKNKMSKREFIRNTRRAIINGTLSDELAGHFYDNIYLIGHVARSTTIAR
;
A
#
# COMPACT_ATOMS: atom_id res chain seq x y z
N MET A 1 -30.85 -0.40 9.24
CA MET A 1 -29.94 0.71 8.87
C MET A 1 -30.46 2.09 9.29
N GLY A 2 -31.76 2.40 9.17
CA GLY A 2 -32.29 3.73 9.50
C GLY A 2 -32.02 4.23 10.93
N GLN A 3 -32.09 3.36 11.95
CA GLN A 3 -31.90 3.76 13.35
C GLN A 3 -30.44 4.02 13.77
N ILE A 4 -29.45 3.59 12.97
CA ILE A 4 -28.02 3.79 13.28
C ILE A 4 -27.56 5.18 12.79
N LEU A 5 -28.18 5.70 11.72
CA LEU A 5 -27.90 7.02 11.17
C LEU A 5 -28.49 8.14 12.04
N ASP A 6 -29.65 7.94 12.66
CA ASP A 6 -30.26 8.94 13.56
C ASP A 6 -29.42 9.24 14.80
N ARG A 7 -28.68 8.25 15.32
CA ARG A 7 -27.78 8.47 16.48
C ARG A 7 -26.55 9.29 16.11
N SER A 8 -26.00 9.11 14.92
CA SER A 8 -24.88 9.92 14.41
C SER A 8 -25.26 11.38 14.10
N PHE A 9 -26.56 11.67 13.91
CA PHE A 9 -27.07 13.02 13.67
C PHE A 9 -27.10 13.89 14.93
N ALA A 10 -27.25 13.29 16.11
CA ALA A 10 -27.30 14.03 17.37
C ALA A 10 -25.91 14.57 17.78
N ASP A 11 -24.85 13.77 17.60
CA ASP A 11 -23.50 14.11 18.05
C ASP A 11 -22.80 15.18 17.20
N ALA A 12 -23.24 15.37 15.95
CA ALA A 12 -22.64 16.35 15.04
C ALA A 12 -23.08 17.79 15.29
N THR A 13 -24.06 18.05 16.16
CA THR A 13 -24.68 19.39 16.31
C THR A 13 -23.92 20.37 17.21
N ASN A 14 -22.84 19.96 17.87
CA ASN A 14 -22.26 20.72 18.99
C ASN A 14 -20.95 21.50 18.70
N THR A 15 -20.73 22.01 17.48
CA THR A 15 -19.66 23.01 17.24
C THR A 15 -20.11 24.09 16.25
N LYS A 16 -19.82 25.36 16.59
CA LYS A 16 -20.32 26.58 15.94
C LYS A 16 -19.85 26.85 14.49
N ASN A 17 -19.32 25.86 13.77
CA ASN A 17 -18.89 25.99 12.36
C ASN A 17 -19.76 25.19 11.37
N ASN A 18 -20.94 24.76 11.80
CA ASN A 18 -21.70 23.71 11.12
C ASN A 18 -22.69 24.17 10.04
N GLN A 19 -22.94 25.47 9.81
CA GLN A 19 -23.98 25.84 8.84
C GLN A 19 -23.63 25.44 7.40
N SER A 20 -22.37 25.62 6.97
CA SER A 20 -21.93 25.21 5.63
C SER A 20 -21.85 23.68 5.48
N ILE A 21 -21.46 22.97 6.54
CA ILE A 21 -21.37 21.50 6.55
C ILE A 21 -22.77 20.88 6.56
N ILE A 22 -23.71 21.43 7.32
CA ILE A 22 -25.12 21.03 7.32
C ILE A 22 -25.76 21.30 5.96
N PHE A 23 -25.39 22.40 5.28
CA PHE A 23 -25.90 22.70 3.94
C PHE A 23 -25.35 21.73 2.90
N LEU A 24 -24.05 21.42 2.94
CA LEU A 24 -23.41 20.38 2.12
C LEU A 24 -24.01 19.00 2.39
N PHE A 25 -24.24 18.63 3.65
CA PHE A 25 -24.87 17.36 4.00
C PHE A 25 -26.33 17.29 3.56
N ARG A 26 -27.12 18.35 3.73
CA ARG A 26 -28.50 18.43 3.21
C ARG A 26 -28.53 18.39 1.69
N PHE A 27 -27.58 19.05 1.03
CA PHE A 27 -27.47 19.04 -0.43
C PHE A 27 -27.09 17.66 -0.95
N VAL A 28 -26.09 17.02 -0.36
CA VAL A 28 -25.67 15.65 -0.69
C VAL A 28 -26.79 14.65 -0.36
N TYR A 29 -27.46 14.77 0.79
CA TYR A 29 -28.58 13.91 1.17
C TYR A 29 -29.79 14.13 0.26
N HIS A 30 -30.11 15.37 -0.11
CA HIS A 30 -31.19 15.67 -1.04
C HIS A 30 -30.86 15.19 -2.45
N LEU A 31 -29.60 15.29 -2.90
CA LEU A 31 -29.12 14.67 -4.13
C LEU A 31 -29.23 13.15 -4.05
N PHE A 32 -28.82 12.53 -2.94
CA PHE A 32 -28.91 11.09 -2.74
C PHE A 32 -30.36 10.61 -2.69
N HIS A 33 -31.24 11.37 -2.04
CA HIS A 33 -32.66 11.04 -1.89
C HIS A 33 -33.42 11.29 -3.20
N VAL A 34 -33.06 12.33 -3.97
CA VAL A 34 -33.56 12.54 -5.34
C VAL A 34 -33.03 11.46 -6.27
N LEU A 35 -31.76 11.08 -6.16
CA LEU A 35 -31.15 9.99 -6.92
C LEU A 35 -31.85 8.66 -6.61
N ILE A 36 -32.14 8.36 -5.34
CA ILE A 36 -32.92 7.18 -4.93
C ILE A 36 -34.35 7.26 -5.46
N ILE A 37 -35.02 8.42 -5.39
CA ILE A 37 -36.39 8.59 -5.92
C ILE A 37 -36.42 8.43 -7.46
N VAL A 38 -35.40 8.93 -8.17
CA VAL A 38 -35.27 8.77 -9.63
C VAL A 38 -34.96 7.32 -9.97
N VAL A 39 -34.01 6.67 -9.29
CA VAL A 39 -33.63 5.26 -9.50
C VAL A 39 -34.77 4.30 -9.14
N THR A 40 -35.63 4.63 -8.17
CA THR A 40 -36.79 3.78 -7.82
C THR A 40 -37.99 3.94 -8.77
N LYS A 41 -38.04 5.01 -9.58
CA LYS A 41 -39.06 5.20 -10.63
C LYS A 41 -38.57 4.80 -12.03
N VAL A 42 -37.26 4.78 -12.26
CA VAL A 42 -36.66 4.41 -13.53
C VAL A 42 -36.39 2.92 -13.55
N SER A 43 -37.19 2.18 -14.32
CA SER A 43 -37.10 0.72 -14.44
C SER A 43 -35.83 0.26 -15.18
N ASP A 44 -35.22 1.14 -15.98
CA ASP A 44 -34.08 0.82 -16.84
C ASP A 44 -33.03 1.96 -16.82
N ILE A 45 -31.79 1.60 -16.48
CA ILE A 45 -30.64 2.51 -16.38
C ILE A 45 -30.37 3.25 -17.70
N SER A 46 -30.74 2.66 -18.83
CA SER A 46 -30.61 3.28 -20.16
C SER A 46 -31.40 4.59 -20.32
N GLN A 47 -32.42 4.80 -19.49
CA GLN A 47 -33.28 5.98 -19.53
C GLN A 47 -32.71 7.15 -18.72
N LEU A 48 -31.64 6.91 -17.95
CA LEU A 48 -30.96 7.95 -17.19
C LEU A 48 -30.01 8.74 -18.11
N PRO A 49 -29.70 10.01 -17.76
CA PRO A 49 -28.55 10.71 -18.30
C PRO A 49 -27.29 9.83 -18.22
N PRO A 50 -26.44 9.78 -19.28
CA PRO A 50 -25.28 8.88 -19.34
C PRO A 50 -24.35 9.02 -18.14
N GLU A 51 -24.17 10.23 -17.63
CA GLU A 51 -23.32 10.52 -16.47
C GLU A 51 -23.83 9.83 -15.21
N LEU A 52 -25.15 9.83 -15.00
CA LEU A 52 -25.79 9.16 -13.86
C LEU A 52 -25.77 7.64 -14.01
N ALA A 53 -25.97 7.13 -15.23
CA ALA A 53 -25.85 5.71 -15.51
C ALA A 53 -24.43 5.20 -15.23
N LEU A 54 -23.40 5.90 -15.69
CA LEU A 54 -21.99 5.55 -15.44
C LEU A 54 -21.63 5.67 -13.95
N GLU A 55 -22.19 6.64 -13.23
CA GLU A 55 -22.01 6.80 -11.78
C GLU A 55 -22.58 5.63 -10.98
N ILE A 56 -23.62 4.97 -11.47
CA ILE A 56 -24.15 3.73 -10.91
C ILE A 56 -23.23 2.56 -11.27
N LEU A 57 -22.92 2.40 -12.56
CA LEU A 57 -22.15 1.27 -13.09
C LEU A 57 -20.72 1.21 -12.56
N LYS A 58 -20.08 2.35 -12.22
CA LYS A 58 -18.71 2.36 -11.67
C LYS A 58 -18.55 1.65 -10.33
N ASN A 59 -19.64 1.37 -9.64
CA ASN A 59 -19.63 0.63 -8.38
C ASN A 59 -19.69 -0.89 -8.58
N LEU A 60 -19.88 -1.36 -9.82
CA LEU A 60 -19.88 -2.77 -10.16
C LEU A 60 -18.45 -3.31 -10.28
N ASN A 61 -18.28 -4.59 -9.92
CA ASN A 61 -17.05 -5.30 -10.21
C ASN A 61 -17.04 -5.77 -11.69
N ALA A 62 -15.92 -6.33 -12.14
CA ALA A 62 -15.76 -6.75 -13.53
C ALA A 62 -16.79 -7.80 -13.99
N THR A 63 -17.18 -8.72 -13.11
CA THR A 63 -18.15 -9.78 -13.42
C THR A 63 -19.52 -9.17 -13.64
N ASP A 64 -19.97 -8.34 -12.70
CA ASP A 64 -21.25 -7.65 -12.76
C ASP A 64 -21.30 -6.71 -13.97
N LEU A 65 -20.17 -6.07 -14.31
CA LEU A 65 -20.08 -5.20 -15.48
C LEU A 65 -20.13 -5.99 -16.80
N CYS A 66 -19.59 -7.20 -16.85
CA CYS A 66 -19.75 -8.10 -17.99
C CYS A 66 -21.19 -8.60 -18.14
N LEU A 67 -21.91 -8.84 -17.04
CA LEU A 67 -23.33 -9.18 -17.10
C LEU A 67 -24.17 -7.97 -17.53
N ALA A 68 -23.87 -6.81 -16.99
CA ALA A 68 -24.49 -5.54 -17.36
C ALA A 68 -24.32 -5.26 -18.87
N SER A 69 -23.19 -5.62 -19.48
CA SER A 69 -22.99 -5.42 -20.92
C SER A 69 -23.85 -6.31 -21.80
N CYS A 70 -24.45 -7.39 -21.30
CA CYS A 70 -25.45 -8.15 -22.03
C CYS A 70 -26.76 -7.37 -22.24
N VAL A 71 -27.05 -6.42 -21.35
CA VAL A 71 -28.29 -5.62 -21.37
C VAL A 71 -28.01 -4.18 -21.83
N TRP A 72 -26.96 -3.56 -21.32
CA TRP A 72 -26.55 -2.18 -21.55
C TRP A 72 -25.19 -2.12 -22.27
N GLN A 73 -25.13 -2.62 -23.51
CA GLN A 73 -23.88 -2.78 -24.26
C GLN A 73 -23.05 -1.50 -24.36
N THR A 74 -23.66 -0.35 -24.64
CA THR A 74 -22.95 0.93 -24.80
C THR A 74 -22.43 1.47 -23.47
N LEU A 75 -23.27 1.46 -22.43
CA LEU A 75 -22.92 2.01 -21.11
C LEU A 75 -21.92 1.13 -20.36
N ALA A 76 -22.10 -0.19 -20.37
CA ALA A 76 -21.27 -1.11 -19.60
C ALA A 76 -19.92 -1.44 -20.29
N ASN A 77 -19.77 -1.15 -21.57
CA ASN A 77 -18.48 -1.23 -22.27
C ASN A 77 -17.78 0.14 -22.39
N ASP A 78 -18.22 1.15 -21.65
CA ASP A 78 -17.61 2.47 -21.65
C ASP A 78 -16.12 2.41 -21.23
N GLU A 79 -15.26 3.09 -22.00
CA GLU A 79 -13.81 3.02 -21.83
C GLU A 79 -13.33 3.71 -20.53
N ILE A 80 -14.01 4.78 -20.10
CA ILE A 80 -13.68 5.49 -18.85
C ILE A 80 -14.03 4.61 -17.65
N LEU A 81 -15.17 3.93 -17.74
CA LEU A 81 -15.63 2.98 -16.73
C LEU A 81 -14.62 1.83 -16.52
N TRP A 82 -14.20 1.16 -17.61
CA TRP A 82 -13.20 0.09 -17.53
C TRP A 82 -11.82 0.60 -17.13
N LEU A 83 -11.41 1.81 -17.55
CA LEU A 83 -10.18 2.44 -17.08
C LEU A 83 -10.21 2.71 -15.58
N GLY A 84 -11.35 3.19 -15.05
CA GLY A 84 -11.57 3.40 -13.62
C GLY A 84 -11.41 2.10 -12.84
N LEU A 85 -12.04 1.03 -13.33
CA LEU A 85 -11.92 -0.30 -12.73
C LEU A 85 -10.48 -0.82 -12.77
N CYS A 86 -9.79 -0.68 -13.91
CA CYS A 86 -8.37 -1.01 -14.04
C CYS A 86 -7.52 -0.28 -13.01
N LYS A 87 -7.63 1.05 -12.93
CA LYS A 87 -6.84 1.90 -12.01
C LYS A 87 -7.18 1.69 -10.53
N SER A 88 -8.35 1.12 -10.22
CA SER A 88 -8.71 0.76 -8.85
C SER A 88 -7.86 -0.40 -8.30
N ILE A 89 -7.41 -1.30 -9.19
CA ILE A 89 -6.64 -2.51 -8.85
C ILE A 89 -5.16 -2.34 -9.21
N TRP A 90 -4.90 -1.93 -10.45
CA TRP A 90 -3.59 -1.66 -11.04
C TRP A 90 -3.46 -0.16 -11.28
N ARG A 91 -3.21 0.61 -10.22
CA ARG A 91 -3.12 2.07 -10.32
C ARG A 91 -2.04 2.53 -11.28
N TYR A 92 -1.03 1.71 -11.54
CA TYR A 92 0.03 1.99 -12.50
C TYR A 92 0.35 0.77 -13.36
N VAL A 93 0.35 0.93 -14.68
CA VAL A 93 0.90 -0.01 -15.67
C VAL A 93 1.35 0.79 -16.90
N SER A 94 2.43 0.39 -17.58
CA SER A 94 3.00 1.13 -18.71
C SER A 94 2.03 1.29 -19.89
N ILE A 95 1.18 0.29 -20.14
CA ILE A 95 0.20 0.30 -21.23
C ILE A 95 -0.76 1.50 -21.18
N TYR A 96 -1.04 2.07 -20.00
CA TYR A 96 -1.92 3.24 -19.89
C TYR A 96 -1.42 4.47 -20.66
N LYS A 97 -0.10 4.57 -20.90
CA LYS A 97 0.49 5.67 -21.68
C LYS A 97 0.21 5.55 -23.18
N ARG A 98 -0.01 4.32 -23.68
CA ARG A 98 -0.16 4.01 -25.11
C ARG A 98 -1.56 3.57 -25.50
N ALA A 99 -2.34 3.01 -24.58
CA ALA A 99 -3.64 2.41 -24.82
C ALA A 99 -4.61 3.31 -25.60
N HIS A 100 -4.68 4.60 -25.22
CA HIS A 100 -5.55 5.57 -25.88
C HIS A 100 -5.12 5.87 -27.33
N HIS A 101 -3.81 5.93 -27.59
CA HIS A 101 -3.28 6.18 -28.95
C HIS A 101 -3.42 4.94 -29.84
N GLU A 102 -3.33 3.75 -29.27
CA GLU A 102 -3.43 2.48 -29.99
C GLU A 102 -4.89 1.98 -30.15
N GLY A 103 -5.87 2.70 -29.60
CA GLY A 103 -7.29 2.32 -29.68
C GLY A 103 -7.62 1.00 -28.99
N ILE A 104 -6.85 0.63 -27.95
CA ILE A 104 -7.04 -0.62 -27.22
C ILE A 104 -8.12 -0.44 -26.17
N SER A 105 -9.14 -1.31 -26.20
CA SER A 105 -10.19 -1.30 -25.18
C SER A 105 -9.67 -1.64 -23.79
N PHE A 106 -10.02 -0.82 -22.80
CA PHE A 106 -9.69 -1.03 -21.39
C PHE A 106 -10.36 -2.27 -20.80
N ARG A 107 -11.47 -2.73 -21.38
CA ARG A 107 -12.05 -4.04 -21.03
C ARG A 107 -11.08 -5.17 -21.35
N LYS A 108 -10.45 -5.13 -22.53
CA LYS A 108 -9.45 -6.12 -22.93
C LYS A 108 -8.21 -6.03 -22.04
N ILE A 109 -7.74 -4.81 -21.77
CA ILE A 109 -6.61 -4.57 -20.86
C ILE A 109 -6.92 -5.12 -19.47
N TYR A 110 -8.12 -4.88 -18.93
CA TYR A 110 -8.54 -5.40 -17.63
C TYR A 110 -8.38 -6.93 -17.56
N LEU A 111 -8.90 -7.64 -18.55
CA LEU A 111 -8.83 -9.11 -18.60
C LEU A 111 -7.39 -9.61 -18.64
N GLN A 112 -6.54 -8.96 -19.45
CA GLN A 112 -5.12 -9.30 -19.52
C GLN A 112 -4.39 -8.99 -18.20
N LEU A 113 -4.71 -7.88 -17.53
CA LEU A 113 -4.11 -7.54 -16.23
C LEU A 113 -4.55 -8.52 -15.14
N ASP A 114 -5.81 -8.95 -15.14
CA ASP A 114 -6.34 -9.94 -14.19
C ASP A 114 -5.67 -11.30 -14.39
N GLU A 115 -5.58 -11.77 -15.63
CA GLU A 115 -4.85 -12.99 -15.98
C GLU A 115 -3.35 -12.89 -15.61
N GLY A 116 -2.70 -11.78 -15.94
CA GLY A 116 -1.30 -11.54 -15.59
C GLY A 116 -1.06 -11.54 -14.09
N THR A 117 -2.02 -11.04 -13.30
CA THR A 117 -1.96 -11.05 -11.83
C THR A 117 -2.08 -12.47 -11.28
N LEU A 118 -2.99 -13.28 -11.82
CA LEU A 118 -3.11 -14.69 -11.45
C LEU A 118 -1.81 -15.46 -11.76
N ARG A 119 -1.24 -15.24 -12.95
CA ARG A 119 0.05 -15.83 -13.35
C ARG A 119 1.21 -15.33 -12.48
N PHE A 120 1.19 -14.06 -12.06
CA PHE A 120 2.21 -13.50 -11.15
C PHE A 120 2.18 -14.22 -9.82
N ASN A 121 0.99 -14.40 -9.26
CA ASN A 121 0.79 -15.10 -8.01
C ASN A 121 1.09 -16.61 -8.08
N ALA A 122 1.21 -17.16 -9.30
CA ALA A 122 1.67 -18.52 -9.57
C ALA A 122 3.18 -18.62 -9.91
N GLY A 123 3.90 -17.50 -10.00
CA GLY A 123 5.36 -17.44 -10.15
C GLY A 123 5.92 -17.11 -11.54
N GLU A 124 5.08 -16.92 -12.57
CA GLU A 124 5.54 -16.66 -13.96
C GLU A 124 5.00 -15.33 -14.55
N GLY A 125 4.32 -14.51 -13.75
CA GLY A 125 3.52 -13.41 -14.29
C GLY A 125 4.28 -12.20 -14.81
N LEU A 126 5.47 -11.86 -14.28
CA LEU A 126 6.19 -10.69 -14.79
C LEU A 126 6.51 -10.83 -16.29
N LYS A 127 6.93 -12.04 -16.70
CA LYS A 127 7.19 -12.38 -18.09
C LYS A 127 5.94 -12.18 -18.95
N TYR A 128 4.78 -12.63 -18.47
CA TYR A 128 3.50 -12.41 -19.15
C TYR A 128 3.20 -10.91 -19.34
N PHE A 129 3.41 -10.06 -18.33
CA PHE A 129 3.18 -8.62 -18.45
C PHE A 129 4.07 -7.98 -19.51
N ILE A 130 5.34 -8.40 -19.61
CA ILE A 130 6.31 -7.89 -20.58
C ILE A 130 5.99 -8.39 -22.00
N GLU A 131 5.79 -9.70 -22.17
CA GLU A 131 5.51 -10.33 -23.47
C GLU A 131 4.21 -9.78 -24.10
N ASN A 132 3.18 -9.53 -23.28
CA ASN A 132 1.92 -8.94 -23.74
C ASN A 132 1.95 -7.42 -23.86
N LYS A 133 3.12 -6.78 -23.68
CA LYS A 133 3.27 -5.31 -23.73
C LYS A 133 2.31 -4.60 -22.77
N LEU A 134 2.05 -5.18 -21.61
CA LEU A 134 1.28 -4.53 -20.55
C LEU A 134 2.21 -3.63 -19.72
N LEU A 135 3.41 -4.12 -19.45
CA LEU A 135 4.44 -3.48 -18.63
C LEU A 135 5.76 -3.45 -19.39
N ASP A 136 6.49 -2.34 -19.35
CA ASP A 136 7.80 -2.25 -19.99
C ASP A 136 8.88 -2.83 -19.06
N ASP A 137 9.87 -3.56 -19.62
CA ASP A 137 10.95 -4.19 -18.84
C ASP A 137 12.04 -3.20 -18.45
N THR A 138 11.66 -2.25 -17.59
CA THR A 138 12.58 -1.28 -16.97
C THR A 138 12.34 -1.26 -15.47
N CYS A 139 13.39 -1.00 -14.68
CA CYS A 139 13.28 -1.04 -13.23
C CYS A 139 12.29 0.00 -12.69
N GLU A 140 12.16 1.15 -13.35
CA GLU A 140 11.23 2.23 -13.03
C GLU A 140 9.77 1.83 -13.23
N GLU A 141 9.46 1.17 -14.34
CA GLU A 141 8.09 0.78 -14.67
C GLU A 141 7.64 -0.38 -13.78
N ILE A 142 8.52 -1.37 -13.60
CA ILE A 142 8.26 -2.53 -12.74
C ILE A 142 8.10 -2.10 -11.27
N SER A 143 8.99 -1.26 -10.74
CA SER A 143 8.89 -0.77 -9.36
C SER A 143 7.58 0.00 -9.11
N LYS A 144 7.18 0.90 -10.02
CA LYS A 144 5.89 1.61 -9.92
C LYS A 144 4.70 0.64 -9.99
N PHE A 145 4.74 -0.37 -10.85
CA PHE A 145 3.69 -1.38 -10.93
C PHE A 145 3.56 -2.16 -9.62
N ILE A 146 4.66 -2.69 -9.08
CA ILE A 146 4.69 -3.45 -7.82
C ILE A 146 4.24 -2.59 -6.63
N HIS A 147 4.64 -1.31 -6.60
CA HIS A 147 4.28 -0.38 -5.53
C HIS A 147 2.77 -0.10 -5.48
N ASN A 148 2.14 0.00 -6.65
CA ASN A 148 0.77 0.49 -6.80
C ASN A 148 -0.28 -0.62 -6.96
N THR A 149 0.14 -1.88 -7.12
CA THR A 149 -0.76 -3.02 -7.30
C THR A 149 -1.01 -3.75 -5.98
N ARG A 150 -2.28 -3.89 -5.60
CA ARG A 150 -2.68 -4.48 -4.30
C ARG A 150 -2.88 -6.00 -4.33
N LYS A 151 -3.14 -6.58 -5.51
CA LYS A 151 -3.48 -8.01 -5.67
C LYS A 151 -2.27 -8.95 -5.76
N LEU A 152 -1.04 -8.43 -5.71
CA LEU A 152 0.17 -9.25 -5.84
C LEU A 152 0.51 -9.94 -4.51
N HIS A 153 0.74 -11.24 -4.54
CA HIS A 153 1.15 -12.02 -3.38
C HIS A 153 2.56 -11.60 -2.92
N ALA A 154 2.70 -11.40 -1.60
CA ALA A 154 3.96 -10.98 -0.99
C ALA A 154 5.12 -11.94 -1.28
N THR A 155 4.86 -13.25 -1.27
CA THR A 155 5.87 -14.28 -1.56
C THR A 155 6.48 -14.11 -2.94
N GLU A 156 5.64 -13.93 -3.97
CA GLU A 156 6.11 -13.76 -5.35
C GLU A 156 6.75 -12.40 -5.57
N LYS A 157 6.24 -11.34 -4.93
CA LYS A 157 6.92 -10.04 -4.91
C LYS A 157 8.34 -10.18 -4.34
N ARG A 158 8.50 -10.88 -3.22
CA ARG A 158 9.80 -11.09 -2.58
C ARG A 158 10.75 -11.88 -3.48
N LYS A 159 10.27 -12.95 -4.12
CA LYS A 159 11.05 -13.74 -5.07
C LYS A 159 11.57 -12.86 -6.21
N LEU A 160 10.68 -12.06 -6.82
CA LEU A 160 11.06 -11.11 -7.86
C LEU A 160 12.09 -10.09 -7.37
N LEU A 161 11.88 -9.48 -6.21
CA LEU A 161 12.81 -8.46 -5.67
C LEU A 161 14.16 -9.06 -5.23
N LYS A 162 14.22 -10.36 -4.98
CA LYS A 162 15.47 -11.09 -4.74
C LYS A 162 16.26 -11.28 -6.04
N GLU A 163 15.57 -11.57 -7.14
CA GLU A 163 16.14 -11.77 -8.47
C GLU A 163 16.51 -10.45 -9.16
N ARG A 164 15.65 -9.42 -9.04
CA ARG A 164 15.79 -8.09 -9.67
C ARG A 164 16.09 -7.02 -8.63
N ARG A 165 17.39 -6.85 -8.33
CA ARG A 165 17.88 -5.93 -7.30
C ARG A 165 17.77 -4.46 -7.69
N ASP A 166 17.90 -4.18 -8.98
CA ASP A 166 17.57 -2.90 -9.61
C ASP A 166 16.13 -2.45 -9.29
N VAL A 167 15.17 -3.38 -9.39
CA VAL A 167 13.76 -3.10 -9.08
C VAL A 167 13.57 -2.86 -7.58
N LEU A 168 14.28 -3.60 -6.72
CA LEU A 168 14.23 -3.43 -5.27
C LEU A 168 14.72 -2.04 -4.84
N GLU A 169 15.89 -1.63 -5.32
CA GLU A 169 16.46 -0.32 -5.04
C GLU A 169 15.47 0.79 -5.44
N ARG A 170 14.98 0.72 -6.68
CA ARG A 170 14.02 1.70 -7.18
C ARG A 170 12.70 1.71 -6.41
N LEU A 171 12.21 0.55 -5.98
CA LEU A 171 10.99 0.42 -5.19
C LEU A 171 11.14 1.06 -3.79
N ILE A 172 12.33 1.00 -3.20
CA ILE A 172 12.63 1.62 -1.91
C ILE A 172 12.74 3.14 -2.05
N GLU A 173 13.33 3.64 -3.14
CA GLU A 173 13.38 5.08 -3.45
C GLU A 173 11.99 5.72 -3.60
N LEU A 174 10.98 4.96 -4.04
CA LEU A 174 9.59 5.44 -4.11
C LEU A 174 8.95 5.68 -2.74
N GLN A 175 9.59 5.25 -1.64
CA GLN A 175 9.09 5.43 -0.28
C GLN A 175 9.71 6.68 0.34
N SER A 176 8.92 7.44 1.10
CA SER A 176 9.44 8.58 1.89
C SER A 176 9.35 8.26 3.37
N TYR A 177 10.43 8.59 4.10
CA TYR A 177 10.58 8.43 5.55
C TYR A 177 10.87 9.77 6.24
N GLU A 178 10.57 10.88 5.58
CA GLU A 178 10.74 12.21 6.16
C GLU A 178 9.90 12.35 7.43
N ASN A 179 10.49 12.92 8.47
CA ASN A 179 9.86 13.13 9.78
C ASN A 179 9.35 11.84 10.44
N GLN A 180 9.82 10.67 10.01
CA GLN A 180 9.47 9.38 10.61
C GLN A 180 10.49 8.97 11.66
N PHE A 181 10.00 8.55 12.82
CA PHE A 181 10.84 7.93 13.83
C PHE A 181 11.37 6.57 13.32
N LEU A 182 12.66 6.27 13.49
CA LEU A 182 13.32 5.12 12.87
C LEU A 182 12.58 3.77 13.07
N PRO A 183 12.16 3.37 14.29
CA PRO A 183 11.34 2.18 14.48
C PRO A 183 10.00 2.18 13.72
N ASN A 184 9.35 3.33 13.57
CA ASN A 184 8.09 3.47 12.83
C ASN A 184 8.34 3.30 11.32
N ALA A 185 9.37 3.96 10.80
CA ALA A 185 9.81 3.82 9.41
C ALA A 185 10.15 2.36 9.09
N LEU A 186 10.86 1.67 9.98
CA LEU A 186 11.23 0.27 9.81
C LEU A 186 10.00 -0.66 9.79
N ARG A 187 8.99 -0.39 10.63
CA ARG A 187 7.69 -1.10 10.55
C ARG A 187 6.99 -0.86 9.24
N GLN A 188 6.93 0.40 8.78
CA GLN A 188 6.30 0.75 7.51
C GLN A 188 7.00 0.07 6.32
N PHE A 189 8.33 -0.02 6.37
CA PHE A 189 9.13 -0.71 5.38
C PHE A 189 8.79 -2.20 5.29
N PHE A 190 8.82 -2.90 6.44
CA PHE A 190 8.50 -4.33 6.47
C PHE A 190 7.02 -4.63 6.26
N ALA A 191 6.11 -3.69 6.49
CA ALA A 191 4.70 -3.85 6.10
C ALA A 191 4.49 -3.87 4.57
N LYS A 192 5.43 -3.32 3.78
CA LYS A 192 5.33 -3.25 2.32
C LYS A 192 6.11 -4.32 1.57
N LEU A 193 7.28 -4.71 2.11
CA LEU A 193 8.20 -5.68 1.50
C LEU A 193 8.17 -7.05 2.17
N ASP A 194 7.47 -7.15 3.29
CA ASP A 194 7.44 -8.27 4.22
C ASP A 194 8.83 -8.61 4.78
N ALA A 195 8.91 -8.91 6.08
CA ALA A 195 10.17 -9.36 6.66
C ALA A 195 10.51 -10.79 6.19
N PRO A 196 11.78 -11.10 5.87
CA PRO A 196 12.22 -12.49 5.73
C PRO A 196 12.06 -13.25 7.04
N GLU A 197 11.74 -14.55 6.97
CA GLU A 197 11.53 -15.39 8.17
C GLU A 197 12.84 -15.69 8.90
N GLU A 198 13.93 -15.82 8.16
CA GLU A 198 15.26 -16.10 8.70
C GLU A 198 16.17 -14.88 8.57
N ARG A 199 17.08 -14.75 9.53
CA ARG A 199 18.21 -13.83 9.41
C ARG A 199 19.15 -14.35 8.31
N ASN A 200 18.95 -13.86 7.10
CA ASN A 200 19.69 -14.26 5.92
C ASN A 200 20.32 -13.04 5.23
N GLU A 201 21.12 -13.31 4.20
CA GLU A 201 21.78 -12.29 3.38
C GLU A 201 20.77 -11.26 2.83
N TYR A 202 19.58 -11.72 2.41
CA TYR A 202 18.54 -10.86 1.85
C TYR A 202 18.00 -9.85 2.86
N LEU A 203 17.90 -10.20 4.16
CA LEU A 203 17.56 -9.23 5.20
C LEU A 203 18.61 -8.11 5.28
N SER A 204 19.91 -8.44 5.24
CA SER A 204 20.99 -7.45 5.26
C SER A 204 20.88 -6.47 4.10
N ILE A 205 20.58 -6.98 2.91
CA ILE A 205 20.37 -6.17 1.70
C ILE A 205 19.19 -5.22 1.85
N LEU A 206 18.07 -5.70 2.41
CA LEU A 206 16.89 -4.87 2.66
C LEU A 206 17.23 -3.74 3.64
N ILE A 207 17.93 -4.06 4.73
CA ILE A 207 18.33 -3.07 5.74
C ILE A 207 19.36 -2.09 5.19
N GLU A 208 20.28 -2.52 4.34
CA GLU A 208 21.24 -1.61 3.69
C GLU A 208 20.53 -0.56 2.82
N ASN A 209 19.62 -1.00 1.96
CA ASN A 209 18.85 -0.10 1.11
C ASN A 209 17.91 0.81 1.91
N PHE A 210 17.26 0.26 2.93
CA PHE A 210 16.46 1.05 3.87
C PHE A 210 17.30 2.12 4.57
N SER A 211 18.51 1.78 5.01
CA SER A 211 19.39 2.71 5.74
C SER A 211 19.84 3.86 4.84
N LYS A 212 20.21 3.59 3.59
CA LYS A 212 20.50 4.62 2.57
C LYS A 212 19.30 5.54 2.39
N ARG A 213 18.11 4.96 2.21
CA ARG A 213 16.89 5.75 1.98
C ARG A 213 16.46 6.57 3.18
N PHE A 214 16.55 6.00 4.39
CA PHE A 214 16.22 6.70 5.63
C PHE A 214 17.17 7.88 5.87
N TYR A 215 18.47 7.68 5.61
CA TYR A 215 19.47 8.75 5.67
C TYR A 215 19.15 9.88 4.68
N GLU A 216 18.85 9.55 3.42
CA GLU A 216 18.49 10.55 2.41
C GLU A 216 17.29 11.41 2.80
N CYS A 217 16.29 10.80 3.45
CA CYS A 217 15.09 11.50 3.92
C CYS A 217 15.32 12.32 5.21
N ASN A 218 16.38 12.04 5.98
CA ASN A 218 16.58 12.58 7.34
C ASN A 218 18.05 12.94 7.60
N LYS A 219 18.69 13.68 6.68
CA LYS A 219 20.11 14.07 6.76
C LYS A 219 20.43 14.96 7.97
N ASP A 220 19.42 15.65 8.48
CA ASP A 220 19.45 16.55 9.63
C ASP A 220 19.63 15.82 10.98
N LEU A 221 19.37 14.51 11.04
CA LEU A 221 19.55 13.72 12.26
C LEU A 221 21.02 13.49 12.65
N GLY A 222 21.97 13.76 11.76
CA GLY A 222 23.41 13.58 12.02
C GLY A 222 23.85 12.11 12.18
N LEU A 223 22.97 11.15 11.84
CA LEU A 223 23.29 9.72 11.85
C LEU A 223 23.90 9.30 10.51
N SER A 224 24.99 8.55 10.53
CA SER A 224 25.56 7.96 9.31
C SER A 224 24.73 6.77 8.83
N ILE A 225 24.87 6.40 7.55
CA ILE A 225 24.19 5.23 6.97
C ILE A 225 24.57 3.94 7.73
N GLU A 226 25.85 3.80 8.11
CA GLU A 226 26.34 2.66 8.90
C GLU A 226 25.72 2.62 10.29
N THR A 227 25.53 3.79 10.91
CA THR A 227 24.88 3.91 12.21
C THR A 227 23.41 3.47 12.12
N ILE A 228 22.68 3.94 11.11
CA ILE A 228 21.28 3.54 10.86
C ILE A 228 21.17 2.04 10.62
N TYR A 229 22.10 1.46 9.85
CA TYR A 229 22.16 0.02 9.58
C TYR A 229 22.31 -0.80 10.88
N VAL A 230 23.25 -0.43 11.75
CA VAL A 230 23.45 -1.08 13.05
C VAL A 230 22.25 -0.90 13.98
N LEU A 231 21.64 0.29 13.97
CA LEU A 231 20.42 0.58 14.73
C LEU A 231 19.26 -0.32 14.28
N CYS A 232 19.04 -0.49 12.97
CA CYS A 232 17.98 -1.36 12.45
C CYS A 232 18.13 -2.81 12.94
N PHE A 233 19.34 -3.37 12.89
CA PHE A 233 19.58 -4.70 13.45
C PHE A 233 19.38 -4.76 14.96
N SER A 234 19.79 -3.73 15.69
CA SER A 234 19.56 -3.63 17.14
C SER A 234 18.07 -3.65 17.47
N LEU A 235 17.25 -2.93 16.70
CA LEU A 235 15.79 -2.89 16.85
C LEU A 235 15.12 -4.23 16.53
N ILE A 236 15.59 -4.93 15.49
CA ILE A 236 15.09 -6.26 15.13
C ILE A 236 15.44 -7.26 16.24
N LEU A 237 16.68 -7.26 16.73
CA LEU A 237 17.11 -8.15 17.81
C LEU A 237 16.35 -7.88 19.11
N LEU A 238 16.14 -6.60 19.46
CA LEU A 238 15.32 -6.23 20.60
C LEU A 238 13.86 -6.69 20.43
N SER A 239 13.31 -6.56 19.22
CA SER A 239 11.95 -7.03 18.93
C SER A 239 11.79 -8.53 19.14
N ILE A 240 12.77 -9.33 18.67
CA ILE A 240 12.80 -10.78 18.87
C ILE A 240 12.95 -11.10 20.37
N ASP A 241 13.88 -10.41 21.05
CA ASP A 241 14.13 -10.59 22.48
C ASP A 241 12.85 -10.40 23.30
N LEU A 242 12.16 -9.27 23.12
CA LEU A 242 10.97 -8.92 23.89
C LEU A 242 9.76 -9.81 23.58
N THR A 243 9.63 -10.31 22.35
CA THR A 243 8.43 -11.08 21.93
C THR A 243 8.57 -12.59 21.99
N SER A 244 9.79 -13.14 21.94
CA SER A 244 9.99 -14.60 21.92
C SER A 244 9.65 -15.25 23.27
N PRO A 245 8.77 -16.26 23.33
CA PRO A 245 8.45 -16.96 24.59
C PRO A 245 9.63 -17.77 25.13
N HIS A 246 10.62 -18.08 24.28
CA HIS A 246 11.80 -18.86 24.67
C HIS A 246 12.82 -18.06 25.49
N ILE A 247 12.76 -16.72 25.45
CA ILE A 247 13.67 -15.85 26.18
C ILE A 247 13.00 -15.45 27.49
N LYS A 248 13.44 -16.04 28.60
CA LYS A 248 12.90 -15.76 29.94
C LYS A 248 13.37 -14.41 30.49
N ASN A 249 14.66 -14.11 30.32
CA ASN A 249 15.27 -12.87 30.80
C ASN A 249 15.34 -11.88 29.65
N LYS A 250 14.38 -10.95 29.63
CA LYS A 250 14.29 -9.91 28.60
C LYS A 250 15.36 -8.84 28.80
N MET A 251 15.87 -8.31 27.70
CA MET A 251 16.81 -7.20 27.70
C MET A 251 16.17 -5.97 28.34
N SER A 252 16.80 -5.43 29.37
CA SER A 252 16.38 -4.17 29.99
C SER A 252 16.74 -2.97 29.11
N LYS A 253 16.05 -1.84 29.31
CA LYS A 253 16.36 -0.57 28.63
C LYS A 253 17.83 -0.17 28.77
N ARG A 254 18.40 -0.31 29.98
CA ARG A 254 19.80 0.00 30.27
C ARG A 254 20.76 -0.90 29.50
N GLU A 255 20.45 -2.19 29.41
CA GLU A 255 21.27 -3.14 28.64
C GLU A 255 21.21 -2.84 27.15
N PHE A 256 20.02 -2.53 26.61
CA PHE A 256 19.87 -2.12 25.21
C PHE A 256 20.73 -0.90 24.88
N ILE A 257 20.61 0.19 25.64
CA ILE A 257 21.41 1.41 25.44
C ILE A 257 22.91 1.09 25.45
N ARG A 258 23.38 0.31 26.44
CA ARG A 258 24.78 -0.11 26.54
C ARG A 258 25.23 -0.92 25.33
N ASN A 259 24.43 -1.88 24.89
CA ASN A 259 24.76 -2.79 23.79
C ASN A 259 24.80 -2.05 22.45
N THR A 260 23.81 -1.22 22.18
CA THR A 260 23.72 -0.42 20.94
C THR A 260 24.85 0.59 20.86
N ARG A 261 25.20 1.26 21.97
CA ARG A 261 26.34 2.20 21.99
C ARG A 261 27.66 1.52 21.67
N ARG A 262 27.87 0.29 22.15
CA ARG A 262 29.09 -0.49 21.85
C ARG A 262 29.16 -0.93 20.39
N ALA A 263 28.02 -1.15 19.74
CA ALA A 263 27.95 -1.58 18.35
C ALA A 263 28.22 -0.43 17.35
N ILE A 264 28.00 0.81 17.77
CA ILE A 264 28.24 2.00 16.95
C ILE A 264 29.70 2.44 17.14
N ILE A 265 30.55 2.18 16.15
CA ILE A 265 32.01 2.41 16.24
C ILE A 265 32.37 3.89 16.01
N ASN A 266 31.67 4.56 15.08
CA ASN A 266 32.03 5.91 14.59
C ASN A 266 30.90 6.94 14.71
N GLY A 267 29.79 6.61 15.38
CA GLY A 267 28.59 7.44 15.46
C GLY A 267 28.32 7.96 16.87
N THR A 268 27.68 9.12 16.97
CA THR A 268 27.14 9.61 18.25
C THR A 268 25.66 9.24 18.35
N LEU A 269 25.30 8.44 19.36
CA LEU A 269 23.93 8.13 19.70
C LEU A 269 23.72 8.57 21.15
N SER A 270 22.75 9.45 21.40
CA SER A 270 22.39 9.83 22.76
C SER A 270 21.69 8.68 23.48
N ASP A 271 21.99 8.50 24.76
CA ASP A 271 21.34 7.50 25.60
C ASP A 271 19.82 7.72 25.67
N GLU A 272 19.38 8.98 25.55
CA GLU A 272 17.96 9.36 25.46
C GLU A 272 17.31 8.82 24.18
N LEU A 273 17.91 9.03 23.01
CA LEU A 273 17.39 8.53 21.73
C LEU A 273 17.36 7.00 21.70
N ALA A 274 18.43 6.35 22.18
CA ALA A 274 18.46 4.90 22.35
C ALA A 274 17.37 4.40 23.32
N GLY A 275 17.12 5.17 24.38
CA GLY A 275 16.02 4.92 25.31
C GLY A 275 14.65 5.00 24.63
N HIS A 276 14.40 6.02 23.80
CA HIS A 276 13.16 6.16 23.05
C HIS A 276 12.95 5.04 22.03
N PHE A 277 14.03 4.55 21.41
CA PHE A 277 13.95 3.35 20.58
C PHE A 277 13.46 2.14 21.38
N TYR A 278 14.02 1.90 22.56
CA TYR A 278 13.57 0.81 23.43
C TYR A 278 12.09 0.94 23.79
N ASP A 279 11.69 2.11 24.30
CA ASP A 279 10.31 2.36 24.73
C ASP A 279 9.32 2.13 23.58
N ASN A 280 9.69 2.56 22.37
CA ASN A 280 8.87 2.37 21.19
C ASN A 280 8.67 0.89 20.83
N ILE A 281 9.72 0.07 20.89
CA ILE A 281 9.58 -1.39 20.66
C ILE A 281 8.78 -2.04 21.77
N TYR A 282 9.01 -1.64 23.03
CA TYR A 282 8.30 -2.17 24.18
C TYR A 282 6.79 -1.88 24.13
N LEU A 283 6.40 -0.66 23.73
CA LEU A 283 5.01 -0.21 23.71
C LEU A 283 4.25 -0.62 22.44
N ILE A 284 4.88 -0.51 21.26
CA ILE A 284 4.21 -0.74 19.97
C ILE A 284 4.41 -2.18 19.49
N GLY A 285 5.56 -2.78 19.82
CA GLY A 285 5.91 -4.14 19.45
C GLY A 285 6.80 -4.26 18.21
N HIS A 286 6.87 -5.49 17.72
CA HIS A 286 7.88 -6.00 16.79
C HIS A 286 7.97 -5.21 15.47
N VAL A 287 9.20 -4.86 15.04
CA VAL A 287 9.41 -4.04 13.83
C VAL A 287 9.30 -4.79 12.50
N ALA A 288 9.58 -6.09 12.50
CA ALA A 288 9.71 -6.90 11.29
C ALA A 288 8.87 -8.19 11.37
N ARG A 289 7.54 -8.08 11.57
CA ARG A 289 6.68 -9.28 11.59
C ARG A 289 6.51 -9.80 10.16
N SER A 290 6.78 -11.09 9.95
CA SER A 290 6.39 -11.77 8.71
C SER A 290 4.86 -11.97 8.72
N THR A 291 4.18 -11.55 7.66
CA THR A 291 2.73 -11.74 7.51
C THR A 291 2.34 -13.21 7.35
N THR A 292 3.27 -14.08 6.97
CA THR A 292 3.04 -15.53 6.85
C THR A 292 2.73 -16.21 8.18
N ILE A 293 3.26 -15.69 9.30
CA ILE A 293 3.13 -16.30 10.64
C ILE A 293 1.81 -15.88 11.33
N ALA A 294 1.07 -14.94 10.75
CA ALA A 294 -0.19 -14.43 11.31
C ALA A 294 -1.45 -15.18 10.86
N ARG A 295 -1.31 -16.39 10.28
CA ARG A 295 -2.41 -17.28 9.91
C ARG A 295 -2.27 -18.63 10.56
#